data_AF-H3BJ42-F1
#
_entry.id   AF-H3BJ42-F1
#
_cell.length_a   1.000
_cell.length_b   1.000
_cell.length_c   1.000
_cell.angle_alpha   90.00
_cell.angle_beta   90.00
_cell.angle_gamma   90.00
#
_symmetry.space_group_name_H-M   'P 1'
#
loop_
_entity.id
_entity.type
_entity.pdbx_description
1 polymer ?
#
loop_
_entity_poly.entity_id
_entity_poly.type
_entity_poly.pdbx_seq_one_letter_code
_entity_poly.pdbx_strand_id
1 'polypeptide(L)'
;AYILERNACLLPAYFAVTEIRKLYPEGKLPHWLLGNLVSDFVDTFRPTARINSICGRCSLLPVVNNSGAICNSWKLDPATLRFPLKGLLPYDKHKQRCPVLEDQLVDLVVYAMERSETEEKFDDGGTSQLLWQHLSSQLIFFVLFQFASFPHMVLSLHQKLAGRGLIKGRDHLMWVLLQFISGSIQKNALADFLPVMKLFDLLYPEKECIPVPDINKPQSTHAFAMTCIWIHLN
;
A
#
# COMPACT_ATOMS: atom_id res chain seq x y z
N ALA A 1 30.33 -27.56 14.31
CA ALA A 1 30.56 -26.72 15.51
C ALA A 1 31.88 -25.97 15.42
N TYR A 2 33.01 -26.66 15.22
CA TYR A 2 34.36 -26.06 15.24
C TYR A 2 34.57 -24.81 14.37
N ILE A 3 33.96 -24.76 13.18
CA ILE A 3 34.02 -23.57 12.29
C ILE A 3 33.39 -22.32 12.93
N LEU A 4 32.38 -22.47 13.78
CA LEU A 4 31.68 -21.37 14.45
C LEU A 4 32.32 -21.00 15.79
N GLU A 5 33.36 -21.73 16.22
CA GLU A 5 34.01 -21.51 17.50
C GLU A 5 34.94 -20.29 17.43
N ARG A 6 34.58 -19.23 18.15
CA ARG A 6 35.32 -17.95 18.12
C ARG A 6 36.73 -18.07 18.66
N ASN A 7 36.96 -18.96 19.63
CA ASN A 7 38.28 -19.21 20.21
C ASN A 7 39.22 -19.92 19.23
N ALA A 8 38.68 -20.74 18.32
CA ALA A 8 39.47 -21.39 17.27
C ALA A 8 39.94 -20.39 16.20
N CYS A 9 39.26 -19.25 16.05
CA CYS A 9 39.63 -18.12 15.19
C CYS A 9 39.95 -18.51 13.72
N LEU A 10 39.28 -19.54 13.19
CA LEU A 10 39.55 -20.07 11.85
C LEU A 10 39.16 -19.09 10.73
N LEU A 11 38.17 -18.23 10.99
CA LEU A 11 37.70 -17.20 10.07
C LEU A 11 37.02 -16.06 10.86
N PRO A 12 36.89 -14.87 10.27
CA PRO A 12 36.05 -13.81 10.83
C PRO A 12 34.62 -14.32 11.02
N ALA A 13 34.13 -14.26 12.26
CA ALA A 13 32.77 -14.71 12.59
C ALA A 13 31.68 -14.01 11.74
N TYR A 14 31.97 -12.80 11.23
CA TYR A 14 31.08 -12.06 10.33
C TYR A 14 30.85 -12.79 8.98
N PHE A 15 31.85 -13.51 8.47
CA PHE A 15 31.68 -14.31 7.26
C PHE A 15 30.79 -15.53 7.54
N ALA A 16 31.00 -16.19 8.68
CA ALA A 16 30.17 -17.32 9.08
C ALA A 16 28.69 -16.92 9.22
N VAL A 17 28.36 -15.80 9.88
CA VAL A 17 26.97 -15.36 10.02
C VAL A 17 26.36 -14.96 8.67
N THR A 18 27.15 -14.39 7.76
CA THR A 18 26.70 -14.01 6.42
C THR A 18 26.26 -15.25 5.63
N GLU A 19 27.06 -16.31 5.61
CA GLU A 19 26.71 -17.55 4.90
C GLU A 19 25.52 -18.28 5.55
N ILE A 20 25.45 -18.29 6.90
CA ILE A 20 24.28 -18.84 7.60
C ILE A 20 23.01 -18.11 7.17
N ARG A 21 23.04 -16.78 7.09
CA ARG A 21 21.85 -15.96 6.78
C ARG A 21 21.46 -15.97 5.30
N LYS A 22 22.37 -16.34 4.39
CA LYS A 22 22.00 -16.66 2.99
C LYS A 22 21.17 -17.94 2.92
N LEU A 23 21.57 -18.99 3.66
CA LEU A 23 20.89 -20.29 3.66
C LEU A 23 19.62 -20.33 4.53
N TYR A 24 19.64 -19.56 5.62
CA TYR A 24 18.58 -19.38 6.60
C TYR A 24 18.22 -17.89 6.71
N PRO A 25 17.51 -17.33 5.70
CA PRO A 25 17.07 -15.94 5.73
C PRO A 25 16.03 -15.72 6.84
N GLU A 26 15.75 -14.44 7.11
CA GLU A 26 14.79 -14.02 8.14
C GLU A 26 13.44 -14.73 7.97
N GLY A 27 13.02 -15.49 8.99
CA GLY A 27 11.78 -16.25 9.01
C GLY A 27 11.92 -17.75 8.70
N LYS A 28 13.07 -18.22 8.19
CA LYS A 28 13.34 -19.65 8.00
C LYS A 28 13.92 -20.26 9.26
N LEU A 29 13.31 -21.34 9.76
CA LEU A 29 13.83 -22.07 10.91
C LEU A 29 15.11 -22.82 10.54
N PRO A 30 16.12 -22.84 11.43
CA PRO A 30 17.28 -23.71 11.27
C PRO A 30 16.92 -25.19 11.15
N HIS A 31 17.79 -25.96 10.50
CA HIS A 31 17.67 -27.42 10.50
C HIS A 31 17.80 -27.96 11.93
N TRP A 32 16.95 -28.93 12.30
CA TRP A 32 16.86 -29.50 13.66
C TRP A 32 18.22 -29.97 14.21
N LEU A 33 19.08 -30.55 13.36
CA LEU A 33 20.43 -30.99 13.73
C LEU A 33 21.36 -29.86 14.19
N LEU A 34 21.16 -28.64 13.69
CA LEU A 34 21.99 -27.47 13.98
C LEU A 34 21.31 -26.45 14.89
N GLY A 35 20.02 -26.66 15.20
CA GLY A 35 19.07 -25.66 15.69
C GLY A 35 19.65 -24.61 16.62
N ASN A 36 19.97 -25.03 17.84
CA ASN A 36 20.45 -24.12 18.89
C ASN A 36 21.82 -23.53 18.53
N LEU A 37 22.74 -24.33 17.99
CA LEU A 37 24.10 -23.89 17.67
C LEU A 37 24.10 -22.69 16.70
N VAL A 38 23.33 -22.74 15.62
CA VAL A 38 23.27 -21.62 14.67
C VAL A 38 22.41 -20.47 15.18
N SER A 39 21.34 -20.74 15.95
CA SER A 39 20.51 -19.68 16.53
C SER A 39 21.32 -18.83 17.52
N ASP A 40 21.99 -19.49 18.48
CA ASP A 40 22.81 -18.83 19.49
C ASP A 40 23.96 -18.04 18.83
N PHE A 41 24.59 -18.62 17.81
CA PHE A 41 25.64 -17.94 17.06
C PHE A 41 25.13 -16.69 16.34
N VAL A 42 23.97 -16.76 15.67
CA VAL A 42 23.35 -15.60 15.02
C VAL A 42 22.99 -14.53 16.06
N ASP A 43 22.46 -14.92 17.22
CA ASP A 43 22.08 -13.99 18.29
C ASP A 43 23.27 -13.18 18.84
N THR A 44 24.49 -13.72 18.79
CA THR A 44 25.70 -12.95 19.16
C THR A 44 25.93 -11.70 18.29
N PHE A 45 25.35 -11.64 17.08
CA PHE A 45 25.43 -10.49 16.18
C PHE A 45 24.27 -9.49 16.36
N ARG A 46 23.30 -9.77 17.24
CA ARG A 46 22.19 -8.85 17.53
C ARG A 46 22.68 -7.48 18.03
N PRO A 47 23.67 -7.35 18.93
CA PRO A 47 24.20 -6.05 19.30
C PRO A 47 24.79 -5.29 18.10
N THR A 48 25.50 -5.98 17.21
CA THR A 48 26.04 -5.38 15.97
C THR A 48 24.94 -4.90 15.03
N ALA A 49 23.83 -5.63 14.94
CA ALA A 49 22.66 -5.20 14.18
C ALA A 49 22.05 -3.92 14.77
N ARG A 50 21.97 -3.82 16.10
CA ARG A 50 21.49 -2.62 16.81
C ARG A 50 22.35 -1.39 16.57
N ILE A 51 23.67 -1.53 16.64
CA ILE A 51 24.61 -0.43 16.35
C ILE A 51 24.40 0.12 14.93
N ASN A 52 24.12 -0.77 13.98
CA ASN A 52 23.85 -0.41 12.59
C ASN A 52 22.38 -0.06 12.30
N SER A 53 21.55 0.09 13.32
CA SER A 53 20.13 0.43 13.19
C SER A 53 19.84 1.80 13.79
N ILE A 54 18.99 2.57 13.12
CA ILE A 54 18.49 3.83 13.67
C ILE A 54 17.36 3.52 14.64
N CYS A 55 17.49 3.97 15.90
CA CYS A 55 16.45 3.82 16.91
C CYS A 55 15.14 4.48 16.45
N GLY A 56 14.04 3.72 16.49
CA GLY A 56 12.71 4.23 16.13
C GLY A 56 12.53 4.57 14.64
N ARG A 57 13.41 4.10 13.74
CA ARG A 57 13.36 4.46 12.29
C ARG A 57 11.99 4.30 11.66
N CYS A 58 11.26 3.25 12.01
CA CYS A 58 9.93 2.96 11.48
C CYS A 58 8.87 4.02 11.83
N SER A 59 9.11 4.82 12.88
CA SER A 59 8.20 5.87 13.34
C SER A 59 8.66 7.27 12.91
N LEU A 60 9.85 7.40 12.32
CA LEU A 60 10.32 8.66 11.77
C LEU A 60 9.56 8.93 10.47
N LEU A 61 9.06 10.16 10.31
CA LEU A 61 8.37 10.61 9.10
C LEU A 61 9.08 11.85 8.54
N PRO A 62 9.36 11.91 7.22
CA PRO A 62 9.89 13.13 6.62
C PRO A 62 8.79 14.17 6.44
N VAL A 63 9.20 15.44 6.44
CA VAL A 63 8.38 16.49 5.82
C VAL A 63 8.54 16.36 4.31
N VAL A 64 7.43 16.20 3.60
CA VAL A 64 7.43 16.01 2.14
C VAL A 64 7.88 17.30 1.47
N ASN A 65 8.99 17.22 0.75
CA ASN A 65 9.49 18.28 -0.13
C ASN A 65 9.84 17.68 -1.49
N ASN A 66 9.43 18.35 -2.56
CA ASN A 66 9.73 17.96 -3.94
C ASN A 66 11.01 18.64 -4.47
N SER A 67 11.60 19.54 -3.69
CA SER A 67 12.80 20.31 -4.06
C SER A 67 14.06 19.61 -3.59
N GLY A 68 15.03 19.43 -4.50
CA GLY A 68 16.35 18.85 -4.21
C GLY A 68 16.44 17.33 -4.43
N ALA A 69 17.61 16.77 -4.14
CA ALA A 69 17.86 15.34 -4.30
C ALA A 69 17.18 14.53 -3.19
N ILE A 70 16.56 13.40 -3.55
CA ILE A 70 15.89 12.52 -2.59
C ILE A 70 16.91 11.87 -1.63
N CYS A 71 16.63 11.96 -0.33
CA CYS A 71 17.46 11.33 0.69
C CYS A 71 17.33 9.80 0.63
N ASN A 72 18.46 9.09 0.59
CA ASN A 72 18.49 7.62 0.54
C ASN A 72 17.87 6.95 1.79
N SER A 73 17.71 7.68 2.90
CA SER A 73 17.12 7.16 4.14
C SER A 73 15.66 6.72 3.99
N TRP A 74 14.95 7.26 3.00
CA TRP A 74 13.54 6.96 2.73
C TRP A 74 13.32 6.05 1.52
N LYS A 75 14.41 5.61 0.87
CA LYS A 75 14.30 4.66 -0.23
C LYS A 75 13.90 3.29 0.30
N LEU A 76 12.93 2.70 -0.38
CA LEU A 76 12.43 1.36 -0.11
C LEU A 76 12.68 0.48 -1.35
N ASP A 77 12.81 -0.81 -1.12
CA ASP A 77 12.76 -1.82 -2.19
C ASP A 77 11.36 -1.82 -2.81
N PRO A 78 11.20 -1.61 -4.13
CA PRO A 78 9.89 -1.53 -4.78
C PRO A 78 9.08 -2.84 -4.70
N ALA A 79 9.74 -4.00 -4.59
CA ALA A 79 9.05 -5.29 -4.53
C ALA A 79 8.57 -5.64 -3.11
N THR A 80 9.29 -5.18 -2.08
CA THR A 80 9.01 -5.57 -0.69
C THR A 80 8.61 -4.42 0.23
N LEU A 81 8.77 -3.18 -0.24
CA LEU A 81 8.65 -1.93 0.52
C LEU A 81 9.47 -1.93 1.82
N ARG A 82 10.59 -2.65 1.83
CA ARG A 82 11.52 -2.70 2.98
C ARG A 82 12.67 -1.73 2.78
N PHE A 83 13.20 -1.23 3.89
CA PHE A 83 14.46 -0.51 3.85
C PHE A 83 15.58 -1.45 3.38
N PRO A 84 16.43 -1.01 2.43
CA PRO A 84 17.63 -1.75 2.08
C PRO A 84 18.57 -1.77 3.28
N LEU A 85 18.71 -2.95 3.90
CA LEU A 85 19.60 -3.17 5.04
C LEU A 85 20.99 -3.55 4.53
N LYS A 86 22.04 -3.04 5.19
CA LYS A 86 23.42 -3.33 4.81
C LYS A 86 23.89 -4.64 5.44
N GLY A 87 24.14 -5.65 4.61
CA GLY A 87 24.62 -6.95 5.05
C GLY A 87 23.52 -7.82 5.68
N LEU A 88 23.87 -9.07 6.00
CA LEU A 88 22.93 -10.10 6.46
C LEU A 88 23.00 -10.27 7.98
N LEU A 89 22.74 -9.18 8.71
CA LEU A 89 22.69 -9.20 10.17
C LEU A 89 21.28 -9.56 10.69
N PRO A 90 21.17 -10.04 11.95
CA PRO A 90 19.89 -10.29 12.60
C PRO A 90 19.26 -8.97 13.07
N TYR A 91 18.82 -8.17 12.11
CA TYR A 91 18.05 -6.96 12.38
C TYR A 91 16.73 -7.29 13.07
N ASP A 92 16.20 -6.32 13.79
CA ASP A 92 14.91 -6.46 14.44
C ASP A 92 13.79 -6.79 13.46
N LYS A 93 12.88 -7.65 13.94
CA LYS A 93 11.62 -7.97 13.27
C LYS A 93 10.71 -6.75 13.29
N HIS A 94 10.94 -5.82 12.38
CA HIS A 94 9.88 -4.91 11.99
C HIS A 94 8.91 -5.72 11.13
N LYS A 95 7.73 -6.03 11.69
CA LYS A 95 6.62 -6.66 10.98
C LYS A 95 6.15 -5.70 9.88
N GLN A 96 6.82 -5.74 8.74
CA GLN A 96 6.41 -5.01 7.55
C GLN A 96 6.24 -6.06 6.45
N ARG A 97 5.10 -6.74 6.54
CA ARG A 97 4.45 -7.35 5.38
C ARG A 97 3.64 -6.21 4.77
N CYS A 98 4.16 -5.59 3.73
CA CYS A 98 3.41 -4.60 2.95
C CYS A 98 3.36 -5.14 1.53
N PRO A 99 2.18 -5.36 0.97
CA PRO A 99 2.08 -5.60 -0.46
C PRO A 99 2.49 -4.32 -1.21
N VAL A 100 2.86 -4.51 -2.47
CA VAL A 100 3.28 -3.50 -3.45
C VAL A 100 2.48 -2.19 -3.38
N LEU A 101 3.09 -1.07 -3.82
CA LEU A 101 2.51 0.29 -3.85
C LEU A 101 1.01 0.33 -4.20
N GLU A 102 0.60 -0.49 -5.17
CA GLU A 102 -0.78 -0.66 -5.60
C GLU A 102 -1.75 -1.03 -4.47
N ASP A 103 -1.40 -1.98 -3.59
CA ASP A 103 -2.27 -2.37 -2.49
C ASP A 103 -2.35 -1.30 -1.40
N GLN A 104 -1.26 -0.54 -1.22
CA GLN A 104 -1.23 0.58 -0.28
C GLN A 104 -2.12 1.74 -0.76
N LEU A 105 -2.18 1.97 -2.08
CA LEU A 105 -3.11 2.92 -2.68
C LEU A 105 -4.56 2.46 -2.44
N VAL A 106 -4.85 1.17 -2.60
CA VAL A 106 -6.17 0.60 -2.30
C VAL A 106 -6.51 0.74 -0.81
N ASP A 107 -5.57 0.46 0.10
CA ASP A 107 -5.77 0.64 1.55
C ASP A 107 -6.06 2.09 1.92
N LEU A 108 -5.42 3.06 1.27
CA LEU A 108 -5.67 4.47 1.50
C LEU A 108 -7.08 4.87 1.03
N VAL A 109 -7.58 4.29 -0.06
CA VAL A 109 -8.97 4.47 -0.52
C VAL A 109 -9.96 3.84 0.46
N VAL A 110 -9.69 2.64 0.98
CA VAL A 110 -10.53 2.00 2.00
C VAL A 110 -10.57 2.86 3.27
N TYR A 111 -9.43 3.39 3.71
CA TYR A 111 -9.37 4.32 4.84
C TYR A 111 -10.20 5.58 4.59
N ALA A 112 -10.17 6.15 3.38
CA ALA A 112 -11.02 7.28 3.02
C ALA A 112 -12.52 6.93 3.09
N MET A 113 -12.92 5.72 2.67
CA MET A 113 -14.29 5.22 2.80
C MET A 113 -14.71 5.06 4.27
N GLU A 114 -13.86 4.46 5.12
CA GLU A 114 -14.13 4.28 6.56
C GLU A 114 -14.26 5.62 7.29
N ARG A 115 -13.40 6.58 6.95
CA ARG A 115 -13.45 7.93 7.51
C ARG A 115 -14.74 8.66 7.10
N SER A 116 -15.15 8.48 5.84
CA SER A 116 -16.40 9.02 5.29
C SER A 116 -17.64 8.49 6.02
N GLU A 117 -17.59 7.29 6.61
CA GLU A 117 -18.69 6.78 7.43
C GLU A 117 -18.80 7.43 8.81
N THR A 118 -17.66 7.78 9.41
CA THR A 118 -17.58 8.29 10.78
C THR A 118 -17.99 9.76 10.88
N GLU A 119 -17.87 10.52 9.79
CA GLU A 119 -18.29 11.92 9.78
C GLU A 119 -19.82 12.05 9.72
N GLU A 120 -20.40 12.80 10.67
CA GLU A 120 -21.85 13.03 10.78
C GLU A 120 -22.36 14.03 9.72
N LYS A 121 -21.50 14.93 9.25
CA LYS A 121 -21.79 15.89 8.20
C LYS A 121 -20.63 15.93 7.21
N PHE A 122 -20.93 15.76 5.93
CA PHE A 122 -20.01 16.15 4.85
C PHE A 122 -20.14 17.65 4.68
N ASP A 123 -19.46 18.39 5.54
CA ASP A 123 -19.28 19.83 5.38
C ASP A 123 -18.37 20.10 4.17
N ASP A 124 -18.74 21.11 3.37
CA ASP A 124 -17.99 21.51 2.19
C ASP A 124 -16.62 22.05 2.67
N GLY A 125 -15.56 21.26 2.46
CA GLY A 125 -14.21 21.53 2.97
C GLY A 125 -13.76 20.67 4.16
N GLY A 126 -14.55 19.68 4.57
CA GLY A 126 -14.16 18.71 5.60
C GLY A 126 -12.90 17.92 5.21
N THR A 127 -12.17 17.45 6.22
CA THR A 127 -10.91 16.70 6.04
C THR A 127 -11.06 15.43 5.18
N SER A 128 -12.23 14.80 5.15
CA SER A 128 -12.49 13.67 4.23
C SER A 128 -12.60 14.11 2.77
N GLN A 129 -13.24 15.25 2.48
CA GLN A 129 -13.30 15.77 1.11
C GLN A 129 -11.90 16.14 0.60
N LEU A 130 -11.07 16.75 1.44
CA LEU A 130 -9.66 17.03 1.15
C LEU A 130 -8.87 15.75 0.86
N LEU A 131 -9.09 14.69 1.64
CA LEU A 131 -8.47 13.38 1.39
C LEU A 131 -8.91 12.79 0.04
N TRP A 132 -10.20 12.88 -0.31
CA TRP A 132 -10.70 12.44 -1.61
C TRP A 132 -10.12 13.22 -2.78
N GLN A 133 -9.98 14.55 -2.64
CA GLN A 133 -9.32 15.39 -3.64
C GLN A 133 -7.85 15.01 -3.82
N HIS A 134 -7.15 14.77 -2.70
CA HIS A 134 -5.76 14.31 -2.72
C HIS A 134 -5.63 12.96 -3.43
N LEU A 135 -6.46 11.98 -3.07
CA LEU A 135 -6.52 10.66 -3.68
C LEU A 135 -6.79 10.74 -5.19
N SER A 136 -7.73 11.58 -5.61
CA SER A 136 -8.03 11.79 -7.04
C SER A 136 -6.76 12.16 -7.82
N SER A 137 -6.03 13.18 -7.37
CA SER A 137 -4.81 13.63 -8.05
C SER A 137 -3.68 12.59 -8.03
N GLN A 138 -3.50 11.88 -6.91
CA GLN A 138 -2.42 10.90 -6.75
C GLN A 138 -2.64 9.64 -7.58
N LEU A 139 -3.86 9.10 -7.55
CA LEU A 139 -4.18 7.87 -8.27
C LEU A 139 -4.06 8.06 -9.78
N ILE A 140 -4.48 9.23 -10.30
CA ILE A 140 -4.28 9.57 -11.72
C ILE A 140 -2.80 9.46 -12.09
N PHE A 141 -1.89 10.01 -11.29
CA PHE A 141 -0.46 9.94 -11.57
C PHE A 141 0.04 8.49 -11.60
N PHE A 142 -0.23 7.69 -10.57
CA PHE A 142 0.31 6.33 -10.49
C PHE A 142 -0.23 5.41 -11.59
N VAL A 143 -1.50 5.57 -11.98
CA VAL A 143 -2.08 4.73 -13.02
C VAL A 143 -1.67 5.23 -14.42
N LEU A 144 -1.64 6.54 -14.66
CA LEU A 144 -1.24 7.12 -15.95
C LEU A 144 0.21 6.74 -16.32
N PHE A 145 1.12 6.73 -15.35
CA PHE A 145 2.52 6.33 -15.52
C PHE A 145 2.77 4.82 -15.35
N GLN A 146 1.71 3.99 -15.30
CA GLN A 146 1.79 2.53 -15.24
C GLN A 146 2.52 1.98 -13.99
N PHE A 147 2.51 2.73 -12.88
CA PHE A 147 2.99 2.25 -11.58
C PHE A 147 1.95 1.41 -10.83
N ALA A 148 0.67 1.53 -11.19
CA ALA A 148 -0.44 0.75 -10.66
C ALA A 148 -1.40 0.35 -11.79
N SER A 149 -2.02 -0.82 -11.68
CA SER A 149 -2.95 -1.34 -12.68
C SER A 149 -4.39 -1.06 -12.25
N PHE A 150 -5.11 -0.25 -13.05
CA PHE A 150 -6.51 0.07 -12.76
C PHE A 150 -7.42 -1.15 -12.51
N PRO A 151 -7.48 -2.17 -13.40
CA PRO A 151 -8.36 -3.33 -13.16
C PRO A 151 -7.99 -4.08 -11.87
N HIS A 152 -6.71 -4.23 -11.56
CA HIS A 152 -6.26 -4.93 -10.35
C HIS A 152 -6.59 -4.14 -9.08
N MET A 153 -6.37 -2.82 -9.08
CA MET A 153 -6.78 -1.95 -7.98
C MET A 153 -8.28 -2.04 -7.71
N VAL A 154 -9.11 -1.97 -8.76
CA VAL A 154 -10.58 -2.02 -8.64
C VAL A 154 -11.05 -3.37 -8.09
N LEU A 155 -10.46 -4.47 -8.55
CA LEU A 155 -10.77 -5.81 -8.04
C LEU A 155 -10.33 -6.00 -6.58
N SER A 156 -9.12 -5.54 -6.22
CA SER A 156 -8.63 -5.57 -4.83
C SER A 156 -9.51 -4.71 -3.93
N LEU A 157 -9.90 -3.52 -4.39
CA LEU A 157 -10.81 -2.63 -3.67
C LEU A 157 -12.17 -3.30 -3.44
N HIS A 158 -12.74 -3.95 -4.45
CA HIS A 158 -13.98 -4.71 -4.29
C HIS A 158 -13.84 -5.79 -3.22
N GLN A 159 -12.75 -6.56 -3.23
CA GLN A 159 -12.51 -7.58 -2.20
C GLN A 159 -12.39 -6.99 -0.80
N LYS A 160 -11.72 -5.84 -0.64
CA LYS A 160 -11.56 -5.19 0.66
C LYS A 160 -12.86 -4.54 1.17
N LEU A 161 -13.70 -4.01 0.27
CA LEU A 161 -14.98 -3.38 0.63
C LEU A 161 -16.13 -4.38 0.83
N ALA A 162 -16.07 -5.55 0.19
CA ALA A 162 -17.11 -6.56 0.28
C ALA A 162 -17.38 -6.95 1.76
N GLY A 163 -18.64 -6.84 2.17
CA GLY A 163 -19.08 -7.17 3.53
C GLY A 163 -18.82 -6.11 4.61
N ARG A 164 -18.21 -4.95 4.28
CA ARG A 164 -17.98 -3.85 5.25
C ARG A 164 -19.13 -2.84 5.34
N GLY A 165 -20.01 -2.77 4.33
CA GLY A 165 -21.17 -1.87 4.35
C GLY A 165 -20.84 -0.37 4.30
N LEU A 166 -19.70 0.00 3.70
CA LEU A 166 -19.22 1.39 3.56
C LEU A 166 -19.88 2.03 2.32
N ILE A 167 -20.84 2.93 2.50
CA ILE A 167 -21.69 3.46 1.41
C ILE A 167 -21.59 5.00 1.30
N LYS A 168 -21.43 5.74 2.40
CA LYS A 168 -21.43 7.21 2.39
C LYS A 168 -20.38 7.83 1.46
N GLY A 169 -19.20 7.21 1.35
CA GLY A 169 -18.10 7.67 0.50
C GLY A 169 -18.22 7.28 -0.98
N ARG A 170 -19.27 6.56 -1.41
CA ARG A 170 -19.34 5.93 -2.74
C ARG A 170 -19.24 6.91 -3.89
N ASP A 171 -19.88 8.08 -3.79
CA ASP A 171 -19.90 9.06 -4.89
C ASP A 171 -18.53 9.72 -5.07
N HIS A 172 -17.79 9.92 -3.97
CA HIS A 172 -16.40 10.37 -4.02
C HIS A 172 -15.48 9.31 -4.62
N LEU A 173 -15.67 8.04 -4.29
CA LEU A 173 -14.94 6.94 -4.91
C LEU A 173 -15.21 6.87 -6.41
N MET A 174 -16.48 6.93 -6.83
CA MET A 174 -16.83 6.92 -8.25
C MET A 174 -16.27 8.15 -8.97
N TRP A 175 -16.26 9.32 -8.34
CA TRP A 175 -15.62 10.50 -8.89
C TRP A 175 -14.12 10.29 -9.14
N VAL A 176 -13.41 9.68 -8.20
CA VAL A 176 -11.98 9.34 -8.33
C VAL A 176 -11.76 8.37 -9.50
N LEU A 177 -12.56 7.30 -9.58
CA LEU A 177 -12.45 6.31 -10.66
C LEU A 177 -12.79 6.92 -12.04
N LEU A 178 -13.80 7.80 -12.08
CA LEU A 178 -14.22 8.50 -13.30
C LEU A 178 -13.08 9.31 -13.93
N GLN A 179 -12.25 9.98 -13.12
CA GLN A 179 -11.14 10.77 -13.66
C GLN A 179 -10.21 9.92 -14.51
N PHE A 180 -9.91 8.70 -14.06
CA PHE A 180 -9.07 7.78 -14.81
C PHE A 180 -9.78 7.22 -16.04
N ILE A 181 -11.04 6.78 -15.89
CA ILE A 181 -11.82 6.18 -16.99
C ILE A 181 -11.99 7.20 -18.11
N SER A 182 -12.51 8.38 -17.81
CA SER A 182 -12.76 9.44 -18.80
C SER A 182 -11.47 9.85 -19.52
N GLY A 183 -10.35 9.94 -18.81
CA GLY A 183 -9.06 10.35 -19.38
C GLY A 183 -8.31 9.27 -20.17
N SER A 184 -8.63 7.99 -19.99
CA SER A 184 -7.81 6.89 -20.52
C SER A 184 -8.56 5.85 -21.35
N ILE A 185 -9.89 5.86 -21.35
CA ILE A 185 -10.72 4.86 -22.06
C ILE A 185 -10.47 4.80 -23.56
N GLN A 186 -10.11 5.92 -24.18
CA GLN A 186 -9.81 5.97 -25.63
C GLN A 186 -8.50 5.25 -26.00
N LYS A 187 -7.60 5.03 -25.05
CA LYS A 187 -6.25 4.47 -25.29
C LYS A 187 -6.06 3.06 -24.76
N ASN A 188 -6.93 2.61 -23.86
CA ASN A 188 -6.86 1.32 -23.19
C ASN A 188 -7.99 0.39 -23.63
N ALA A 189 -7.88 -0.90 -23.36
CA ALA A 189 -8.93 -1.85 -23.71
C ALA A 189 -10.15 -1.64 -22.79
N LEU A 190 -11.37 -1.72 -23.35
CA LEU A 190 -12.62 -1.60 -22.58
C LEU A 190 -12.67 -2.60 -21.41
N ALA A 191 -12.11 -3.80 -21.62
CA ALA A 191 -12.07 -4.88 -20.63
C ALA A 191 -11.37 -4.47 -19.32
N ASP A 192 -10.41 -3.54 -19.37
CA ASP A 192 -9.67 -3.07 -18.19
C ASP A 192 -10.56 -2.25 -17.24
N PHE A 193 -11.69 -1.72 -17.72
CA PHE A 193 -12.60 -0.89 -16.94
C PHE A 193 -13.84 -1.64 -16.44
N LEU A 194 -14.15 -2.81 -17.02
CA LEU A 194 -15.29 -3.65 -16.62
C LEU A 194 -15.32 -4.03 -15.13
N PRO A 195 -14.19 -4.19 -14.41
CA PRO A 195 -14.24 -4.45 -12.96
C PRO A 195 -15.01 -3.41 -12.14
N VAL A 196 -15.15 -2.17 -12.63
CA VAL A 196 -15.91 -1.11 -11.98
C VAL A 196 -17.39 -1.48 -11.83
N MET A 197 -17.90 -2.32 -12.73
CA MET A 197 -19.26 -2.84 -12.66
C MET A 197 -19.53 -3.62 -11.37
N LYS A 198 -18.55 -4.40 -10.90
CA LYS A 198 -18.68 -5.12 -9.63
C LYS A 198 -18.72 -4.17 -8.43
N LEU A 199 -17.99 -3.06 -8.49
CA LEU A 199 -18.06 -2.03 -7.45
C LEU A 199 -19.40 -1.30 -7.47
N PHE A 200 -19.98 -1.06 -8.64
CA PHE A 200 -21.32 -0.49 -8.76
C PHE A 200 -22.35 -1.37 -8.05
N ASP A 201 -22.40 -2.66 -8.40
CA ASP A 201 -23.33 -3.62 -7.79
C ASP A 201 -23.18 -3.71 -6.26
N LEU A 202 -21.95 -3.51 -5.76
CA LEU A 202 -21.65 -3.56 -4.33
C LEU A 202 -22.07 -2.27 -3.59
N LEU A 203 -21.85 -1.09 -4.18
CA LEU A 203 -21.98 0.21 -3.51
C LEU A 203 -23.33 0.89 -3.74
N TYR A 204 -24.08 0.47 -4.76
CA TYR A 204 -25.41 0.97 -5.09
C TYR A 204 -26.43 -0.17 -5.01
N PRO A 205 -26.79 -0.64 -3.80
CA PRO A 205 -27.74 -1.75 -3.61
C PRO A 205 -29.21 -1.35 -3.85
N GLU A 206 -29.46 -0.07 -4.12
CA GLU A 206 -30.78 0.50 -4.30
C GLU A 206 -31.45 -0.07 -5.55
N LYS A 207 -32.66 -0.63 -5.38
CA LYS A 207 -33.50 -1.08 -6.50
C LYS A 207 -34.37 0.04 -7.08
N GLU A 208 -34.53 1.11 -6.32
CA GLU A 208 -35.30 2.29 -6.71
C GLU A 208 -34.39 3.31 -7.39
N CYS A 209 -34.98 4.17 -8.21
CA CYS A 209 -34.22 5.22 -8.89
C CYS A 209 -33.58 6.17 -7.87
N ILE A 210 -32.28 6.36 -7.99
CA ILE A 210 -31.52 7.33 -7.19
C ILE A 210 -32.03 8.74 -7.55
N PRO A 211 -32.41 9.58 -6.57
CA PRO A 211 -32.92 10.91 -6.84
C PRO A 211 -31.82 11.79 -7.46
N VAL A 212 -32.25 12.71 -8.33
CA VAL A 212 -31.34 13.69 -8.95
C VAL A 212 -30.83 14.64 -7.86
N PRO A 213 -29.50 14.82 -7.73
CA PRO A 213 -28.92 15.74 -6.74
C PRO A 213 -29.20 17.21 -7.10
N ASP A 214 -29.07 18.10 -6.12
CA ASP A 214 -29.14 19.55 -6.35
C ASP A 214 -27.96 20.01 -7.24
N ILE A 215 -28.26 20.31 -8.50
CA ILE A 215 -27.29 20.72 -9.52
C ILE A 215 -26.60 22.06 -9.23
N ASN A 216 -27.11 22.84 -8.28
CA ASN A 216 -26.48 24.10 -7.88
C ASN A 216 -25.29 23.87 -6.93
N LYS A 217 -25.13 22.66 -6.38
CA LYS A 217 -24.01 22.30 -5.51
C LYS A 217 -22.92 21.61 -6.31
N PRO A 218 -21.63 21.88 -6.04
CA PRO A 218 -20.52 21.23 -6.73
C PRO A 218 -20.50 19.71 -6.51
N GLN A 219 -20.99 19.23 -5.37
CA GLN A 219 -21.09 17.81 -5.04
C GLN A 219 -22.01 17.02 -6.00
N SER A 220 -22.89 17.70 -6.74
CA SER A 220 -23.69 17.05 -7.79
C SER A 220 -22.83 16.31 -8.81
N THR A 221 -21.64 16.84 -9.14
CA THR A 221 -20.69 16.19 -10.05
C THR A 221 -20.24 14.82 -9.55
N HIS A 222 -20.08 14.65 -8.23
CA HIS A 222 -19.70 13.37 -7.64
C HIS A 222 -20.89 12.40 -7.65
N ALA A 223 -22.09 12.87 -7.33
CA ALA A 223 -23.30 12.05 -7.38
C ALA A 223 -23.60 11.55 -8.81
N PHE A 224 -23.34 12.37 -9.84
CA PHE A 224 -23.43 11.95 -11.24
C PHE A 224 -22.27 11.07 -11.71
N ALA A 225 -21.19 10.91 -10.91
CA ALA A 225 -19.98 10.26 -11.38
C ALA A 225 -20.21 8.83 -11.84
N MET A 226 -21.03 8.06 -11.12
CA MET A 226 -21.36 6.69 -11.51
C MET A 226 -22.11 6.62 -12.84
N THR A 227 -23.08 7.51 -13.05
CA THR A 227 -23.80 7.61 -14.34
C THR A 227 -22.85 8.00 -15.47
N CYS A 228 -21.93 8.94 -15.21
CA CYS A 228 -20.91 9.34 -16.17
C CYS A 228 -19.98 8.17 -16.52
N ILE A 229 -19.56 7.35 -15.54
CA ILE A 229 -18.77 6.14 -15.79
C ILE A 229 -19.52 5.21 -16.75
N TRP A 230 -20.79 4.94 -16.47
CA TRP A 230 -21.64 4.13 -17.33
C TRP A 230 -21.75 4.68 -18.76
N ILE A 231 -21.92 6.00 -18.92
CA ILE A 231 -21.97 6.64 -20.23
C ILE A 231 -20.66 6.45 -21.00
N HIS A 232 -19.51 6.46 -20.34
CA HIS A 232 -18.22 6.21 -21.00
C HIS A 232 -18.04 4.73 -21.39
N LEU A 233 -18.67 3.80 -20.67
CA LEU A 233 -18.57 2.35 -20.93
C LEU A 233 -19.55 1.85 -22.01
N ASN A 234 -20.59 2.63 -22.31
CA ASN A 234 -21.54 2.37 -23.41
C ASN A 234 -20.97 2.78 -24.77
#